data_AF-A0A497NDB2-F1
#
_entry.id   AF-A0A497NDB2-F1
#
_cell.length_a   1.000
_cell.length_b   1.000
_cell.length_c   1.000
_cell.angle_alpha   90.00
_cell.angle_beta   90.00
_cell.angle_gamma   90.00
#
_symmetry.space_group_name_H-M   'P 1'
#
loop_
_entity.id
_entity.type
_entity.pdbx_description
1 polymer ?
#
loop_
_entity_poly.entity_id
_entity_poly.type
_entity_poly.pdbx_seq_one_letter_code
_entity_poly.pdbx_strand_id
1 'polypeptide(L)'
;MADPLTEAESLCQKTLQVLEEQKSFPTEKIEVIKKSLQGLLPIIAESKRKVMVRSALGQKLTQEILGNASKLYDVATFSCPEGKAVDEIINRLESVGDSVKKLKIYWKSFEYVTT
;
A
#
# COMPACT_ATOMS: atom_id res chain seq x y z
N MET A 1 3.47 -16.52 -12.00
CA MET A 1 2.86 -15.21 -11.77
C MET A 1 2.94 -14.95 -10.28
N ALA A 2 3.57 -13.86 -9.83
CA ALA A 2 3.68 -13.58 -8.41
C ALA A 2 2.32 -13.16 -7.85
N ASP A 3 2.11 -13.42 -6.57
CA ASP A 3 0.88 -13.08 -5.88
C ASP A 3 0.73 -11.54 -5.80
N PRO A 4 -0.42 -10.95 -6.16
CA PRO A 4 -0.57 -9.49 -6.25
C PRO A 4 -0.29 -8.75 -4.94
N LEU A 5 -0.55 -9.38 -3.79
CA LEU A 5 -0.22 -8.78 -2.49
C LEU A 5 1.28 -8.84 -2.18
N THR A 6 1.98 -9.85 -2.69
CA THR A 6 3.44 -9.97 -2.56
C THR A 6 4.14 -8.91 -3.42
N GLU A 7 3.64 -8.67 -4.63
CA GLU A 7 4.11 -7.56 -5.47
C GLU A 7 3.80 -6.20 -4.83
N ALA A 8 2.58 -6.00 -4.32
CA ALA A 8 2.20 -4.76 -3.65
C ALA A 8 3.04 -4.48 -2.39
N GLU A 9 3.30 -5.50 -1.56
CA GLU A 9 4.19 -5.40 -0.40
C GLU A 9 5.61 -5.01 -0.82
N SER A 10 6.14 -5.64 -1.87
CA SER A 10 7.46 -5.33 -2.41
C SER A 10 7.54 -3.89 -2.92
N LEU A 11 6.49 -3.39 -3.59
CA LEU A 11 6.42 -2.01 -4.05
C LEU A 11 6.35 -1.01 -2.89
N CYS A 12 5.57 -1.31 -1.85
CA CYS A 12 5.53 -0.50 -0.62
C CYS A 12 6.90 -0.45 0.08
N GLN A 13 7.62 -1.58 0.14
CA GLN A 13 8.99 -1.64 0.70
C GLN A 13 9.99 -0.85 -0.15
N LYS A 14 9.95 -0.99 -1.48
CA LYS A 14 10.79 -0.18 -2.38
C LYS A 14 10.48 1.31 -2.27
N THR A 15 9.21 1.67 -2.11
CA THR A 15 8.80 3.06 -1.88
C THR A 15 9.40 3.60 -0.59
N LEU A 16 9.37 2.83 0.52
CA LEU A 16 10.03 3.21 1.76
C LEU A 16 11.53 3.45 1.56
N GLN A 17 12.21 2.55 0.85
CA GLN A 17 13.64 2.68 0.57
C GLN A 17 13.96 3.94 -0.24
N VAL A 18 13.18 4.24 -1.29
CA VAL A 18 13.33 5.47 -2.08
C VAL A 18 13.17 6.71 -1.19
N LEU A 19 12.20 6.72 -0.29
CA LEU A 19 11.98 7.81 0.67
C LEU A 19 13.05 7.89 1.78
N GLU A 20 13.81 6.83 2.03
CA GLU A 20 14.95 6.82 2.95
C GLU A 20 16.24 7.34 2.30
N GLU A 21 16.45 7.00 1.03
CA GLU A 21 17.60 7.46 0.25
C GLU A 21 17.48 8.95 -0.12
N GLN A 22 16.24 9.47 -0.19
CA GLN A 22 15.92 10.87 -0.43
C GLN A 22 16.20 11.77 0.80
N LYS A 23 17.47 12.13 1.01
CA LYS A 23 17.97 12.98 2.12
C LYS A 23 17.52 14.46 2.12
N SER A 24 16.86 14.95 1.08
CA SER A 24 16.60 16.39 0.86
C SER A 24 15.16 16.86 1.16
N PHE A 25 14.28 16.02 1.69
CA PHE A 25 12.87 16.35 1.85
C PHE A 25 12.55 16.96 3.22
N PRO A 26 11.50 17.79 3.33
CA PRO A 26 10.98 18.26 4.62
C PRO A 26 10.56 17.05 5.47
N THR A 27 11.21 16.92 6.63
CA THR A 27 11.26 15.71 7.45
C THR A 27 9.88 15.24 7.91
N GLU A 28 8.98 16.17 8.24
CA GLU A 28 7.71 15.85 8.89
C GLU A 28 6.72 15.09 7.98
N LYS A 29 6.49 15.57 6.75
CA LYS A 29 5.57 14.90 5.81
C LYS A 29 6.08 13.54 5.35
N ILE A 30 7.40 13.40 5.15
CA ILE A 30 8.01 12.11 4.81
C ILE A 30 7.91 11.12 5.95
N GLU A 31 8.10 11.56 7.20
CA GLU A 31 7.88 10.67 8.36
C GLU A 31 6.44 10.18 8.45
N VAL A 32 5.46 11.03 8.15
CA VAL A 32 4.04 10.62 8.07
C VAL A 32 3.83 9.56 7.00
N ILE A 33 4.39 9.75 5.80
CA ILE A 33 4.32 8.77 4.70
C ILE A 33 4.95 7.44 5.12
N LYS A 34 6.15 7.48 5.73
CA LYS A 34 6.85 6.29 6.21
C LYS A 34 6.04 5.53 7.26
N LYS A 35 5.51 6.22 8.26
CA LYS A 35 4.67 5.62 9.31
C LYS A 35 3.42 4.98 8.72
N SER A 36 2.76 5.67 7.79
CA SER A 36 1.59 5.14 7.09
C SER A 36 1.91 3.89 6.28
N LEU A 37 2.99 3.88 5.50
CA LEU A 37 3.46 2.68 4.77
C LEU A 37 3.78 1.53 5.72
N GLN A 38 4.52 1.80 6.80
CA GLN A 38 4.85 0.81 7.83
C GLN A 38 3.59 0.23 8.51
N GLY A 39 2.53 1.02 8.66
CA GLY A 39 1.24 0.55 9.17
C GLY A 39 0.47 -0.35 8.19
N LEU A 40 0.67 -0.20 6.88
CA LEU A 40 -0.01 -0.98 5.85
C LEU A 40 0.63 -2.34 5.59
N LEU A 41 1.97 -2.42 5.65
CA LEU A 41 2.73 -3.66 5.46
C LEU A 41 2.22 -4.86 6.28
N PRO A 42 2.00 -4.76 7.61
CA PRO A 42 1.51 -5.89 8.39
C PRO A 42 0.10 -6.33 7.98
N ILE A 43 -0.75 -5.40 7.51
CA ILE A 43 -2.11 -5.72 7.06
C ILE A 43 -2.06 -6.47 5.72
N ILE A 44 -1.18 -6.06 4.81
CA ILE A 44 -0.94 -6.76 3.54
C ILE A 44 -0.38 -8.17 3.82
N ALA A 45 0.58 -8.26 4.74
CA ALA A 45 1.18 -9.53 5.17
C ALA A 45 0.16 -10.51 5.78
N GLU A 46 -0.73 -10.01 6.64
CA GLU A 46 -1.83 -10.78 7.19
C GLU A 46 -2.81 -11.21 6.09
N SER A 47 -3.18 -10.28 5.20
CA SER A 47 -4.14 -10.54 4.12
C SER A 47 -3.67 -11.64 3.16
N LYS A 48 -2.36 -11.79 2.91
CA LYS A 48 -1.81 -12.91 2.11
C LYS A 48 -2.18 -14.29 2.66
N ARG A 49 -2.39 -14.41 3.98
CA ARG A 49 -2.70 -15.68 4.65
C ARG A 49 -4.21 -15.99 4.65
N LYS A 50 -5.04 -15.03 4.24
CA LYS A 50 -6.51 -15.10 4.33
C LYS A 50 -7.09 -15.81 3.10
N VAL A 51 -7.81 -16.92 3.31
CA VAL A 51 -8.32 -17.78 2.22
C VAL A 51 -9.28 -17.03 1.28
N MET A 52 -10.11 -16.13 1.83
CA MET A 52 -11.07 -15.30 1.10
C MET A 52 -10.42 -14.36 0.07
N VAL A 53 -9.13 -14.11 0.17
CA VAL A 53 -8.38 -13.34 -0.83
C VAL A 53 -8.32 -14.06 -2.19
N ARG A 54 -8.52 -15.39 -2.20
CA ARG A 54 -8.61 -16.21 -3.42
C ARG A 54 -9.98 -16.14 -4.11
N SER A 55 -10.98 -15.53 -3.47
CA SER A 55 -12.30 -15.32 -4.11
C SER A 55 -12.21 -14.29 -5.24
N ALA A 56 -13.19 -14.25 -6.15
CA ALA A 56 -13.23 -13.26 -7.23
C ALA A 56 -13.19 -11.81 -6.71
N LEU A 57 -13.89 -11.53 -5.60
CA LEU A 57 -13.86 -10.21 -4.96
C LEU A 57 -12.52 -9.95 -4.26
N GLY A 58 -11.96 -10.95 -3.58
CA GLY A 58 -10.63 -10.89 -3.00
C GLY A 58 -9.56 -10.56 -4.03
N GLN A 59 -9.54 -11.27 -5.16
CA GLN A 59 -8.62 -11.03 -6.27
C GLN A 59 -8.78 -9.62 -6.87
N LYS A 60 -10.02 -9.13 -7.02
CA LYS A 60 -10.26 -7.76 -7.48
C LYS A 60 -9.66 -6.73 -6.52
N LEU A 61 -9.82 -6.93 -5.21
CA LEU A 61 -9.29 -6.04 -4.19
C LEU A 61 -7.76 -6.10 -4.11
N THR A 62 -7.13 -7.27 -4.27
CA THR A 62 -5.66 -7.38 -4.29
C THR A 62 -5.05 -6.74 -5.52
N GLN A 63 -5.70 -6.84 -6.67
CA GLN A 63 -5.31 -6.14 -7.89
C GLN A 63 -5.46 -4.61 -7.75
N GLU A 64 -6.50 -4.13 -7.06
CA GLU A 64 -6.67 -2.70 -6.74
C GLU A 64 -5.51 -2.19 -5.86
N ILE A 65 -5.13 -2.97 -4.83
CA ILE A 65 -3.99 -2.66 -3.96
C ILE A 65 -2.69 -2.62 -4.77
N LEU A 66 -2.44 -3.61 -5.63
CA LEU A 66 -1.27 -3.65 -6.50
C LEU A 66 -1.20 -2.44 -7.43
N GLY A 67 -2.31 -2.11 -8.10
CA GLY A 67 -2.38 -0.97 -8.99
C GLY A 67 -2.13 0.36 -8.28
N ASN A 68 -2.62 0.51 -7.05
CA ASN A 68 -2.37 1.70 -6.24
C ASN A 68 -0.92 1.75 -5.72
N ALA A 69 -0.36 0.61 -5.30
CA ALA A 69 1.03 0.51 -4.84
C ALA A 69 2.03 0.80 -5.97
N SER A 70 1.75 0.33 -7.19
CA SER A 70 2.57 0.64 -8.37
C SER A 70 2.59 2.14 -8.64
N LYS A 71 1.42 2.79 -8.68
CA LYS A 71 1.34 4.24 -8.89
C LYS A 71 2.04 5.02 -7.78
N LEU A 72 1.94 4.57 -6.53
CA LEU A 72 2.65 5.19 -5.42
C LEU A 72 4.17 5.09 -5.62
N TYR A 73 4.67 3.91 -5.99
CA TYR A 73 6.09 3.69 -6.27
C TYR A 73 6.57 4.54 -7.45
N ASP A 74 5.77 4.64 -8.53
CA ASP A 74 6.08 5.47 -9.69
C ASP A 74 6.20 6.94 -9.29
N VAL A 75 5.24 7.48 -8.52
CA VAL A 75 5.29 8.87 -8.06
C VAL A 75 6.51 9.10 -7.15
N ALA A 76 6.80 8.17 -6.24
CA ALA A 76 7.95 8.28 -5.35
C ALA A 76 9.31 8.20 -6.08
N THR A 77 9.38 7.43 -7.17
CA THR A 77 10.61 7.19 -7.94
C THR A 77 10.86 8.27 -8.99
N PHE A 78 9.82 8.70 -9.71
CA PHE A 78 9.96 9.61 -10.86
C PHE A 78 9.77 11.09 -10.49
N SER A 79 9.15 11.41 -9.35
CA SER A 79 8.95 12.81 -8.94
C SER A 79 10.11 13.29 -8.07
N CYS A 80 11.00 14.11 -8.65
CA CYS A 80 12.00 14.91 -7.91
C CYS A 80 11.35 16.23 -7.42
N PRO A 81 11.91 16.91 -6.39
CA PRO A 81 11.15 17.58 -5.35
C PRO A 81 10.75 19.02 -5.69
N GLU A 82 9.48 19.24 -5.96
CA GLU A 82 8.78 20.44 -5.51
C GLU A 82 7.60 19.98 -4.65
N GLY A 83 7.22 20.74 -3.62
CA GLY A 83 6.29 20.32 -2.57
C GLY A 83 4.98 19.65 -3.03
N LYS A 84 4.57 19.87 -4.29
CA LYS A 84 3.47 19.17 -4.96
C LYS A 84 3.65 17.65 -5.06
N ALA A 85 4.88 17.16 -5.24
CA ALA A 85 5.19 15.74 -5.32
C ALA A 85 4.89 15.02 -4.00
N VAL A 86 5.17 15.65 -2.85
CA VAL A 86 4.92 15.08 -1.53
C VAL A 86 3.42 14.95 -1.26
N ASP A 87 2.63 15.96 -1.62
CA ASP A 87 1.17 15.91 -1.47
C ASP A 87 0.56 14.85 -2.41
N GLU A 88 1.13 14.64 -3.60
CA GLU A 88 0.70 13.55 -4.48
C GLU A 88 1.05 12.17 -3.90
N ILE A 89 2.23 11.99 -3.32
CA ILE A 89 2.60 10.75 -2.61
C ILE A 89 1.62 10.46 -1.47
N ILE A 90 1.23 11.49 -0.70
CA ILE A 90 0.24 11.35 0.38
C ILE A 90 -1.12 10.89 -0.17
N ASN A 91 -1.63 11.56 -1.20
CA ASN A 91 -2.91 11.19 -1.82
C ASN A 91 -2.90 9.75 -2.38
N ARG A 92 -1.78 9.34 -2.98
CA ARG A 92 -1.61 7.96 -3.49
C ARG A 92 -1.51 6.96 -2.35
N LEU A 93 -0.86 7.32 -1.26
CA LEU A 93 -0.75 6.48 -0.07
C LEU A 93 -2.11 6.27 0.60
N GLU A 94 -2.94 7.31 0.68
CA GLU A 94 -4.33 7.18 1.16
C GLU A 94 -5.13 6.22 0.28
N SER A 95 -4.94 6.28 -1.04
CA SER A 95 -5.58 5.35 -1.98
C SER A 95 -5.17 3.89 -1.72
N VAL A 96 -3.87 3.63 -1.48
CA VAL A 96 -3.39 2.29 -1.08
C VAL A 96 -4.01 1.89 0.26
N GLY A 97 -4.02 2.81 1.22
CA GLY A 97 -4.56 2.59 2.56
C GLY A 97 -6.04 2.22 2.55
N ASP A 98 -6.85 2.90 1.73
CA ASP A 98 -8.27 2.62 1.60
C ASP A 98 -8.53 1.28 0.91
N SER A 99 -7.77 0.92 -0.13
CA SER A 99 -7.88 -0.41 -0.74
C SER A 99 -7.50 -1.53 0.23
N VAL A 100 -6.45 -1.33 1.04
CA VAL A 100 -6.05 -2.27 2.11
C VAL A 100 -7.13 -2.37 3.21
N LYS A 101 -7.74 -1.24 3.60
CA LYS A 101 -8.87 -1.24 4.55
C LYS A 101 -10.08 -1.98 3.99
N LYS A 102 -10.44 -1.78 2.72
CA LYS A 102 -11.54 -2.52 2.07
C LYS A 102 -11.27 -4.02 2.10
N LEU A 103 -10.05 -4.44 1.77
CA LEU A 103 -9.65 -5.84 1.87
C LEU A 103 -9.78 -6.36 3.31
N LYS A 104 -9.32 -5.58 4.29
CA LYS A 104 -9.46 -5.89 5.72
C LYS A 104 -10.90 -6.07 6.18
N ILE A 105 -11.78 -5.15 5.79
CA ILE A 105 -13.21 -5.24 6.10
C ILE A 105 -13.78 -6.51 5.46
N TYR A 106 -13.50 -6.73 4.18
CA TYR A 106 -14.00 -7.90 3.46
C TYR A 106 -13.63 -9.21 4.17
N TRP A 107 -12.36 -9.37 4.55
CA TRP A 107 -11.93 -10.62 5.18
C TRP A 107 -12.39 -10.73 6.64
N LYS A 108 -12.49 -9.64 7.40
CA LYS A 108 -13.11 -9.67 8.74
C LYS A 108 -14.59 -10.01 8.71
N SER A 109 -15.34 -9.48 7.75
CA SER A 109 -16.76 -9.79 7.60
C SER A 109 -16.98 -11.26 7.28
N PHE A 110 -16.09 -11.89 6.51
CA PHE A 110 -16.13 -13.32 6.27
C PHE A 110 -15.84 -14.15 7.52
N GLU A 111 -14.80 -13.79 8.28
CA GLU A 111 -14.49 -14.47 9.56
C GLU A 111 -15.69 -14.45 10.51
N TYR A 112 -16.39 -13.32 10.61
CA TYR A 112 -17.56 -13.16 11.47
C TYR A 112 -18.77 -13.99 11.03
N VAL A 113 -18.95 -14.23 9.73
CA VAL A 113 -20.06 -15.04 9.19
C VAL A 113 -19.78 -16.54 9.29
N THR A 114 -18.51 -16.95 9.35
CA THR A 114 -18.08 -18.35 9.45
C THR A 114 -17.80 -18.83 10.87
N THR A 115 -17.98 -17.99 11.88
CA THR A 115 -17.86 -18.33 13.32
C THR A 115 -19.24 -18.54 13.92
#